data_AF-A0A534VL95-F1
#
_entry.id   AF-A0A534VL95-F1
#
_cell.length_a   1.000
_cell.length_b   1.000
_cell.length_c   1.000
_cell.angle_alpha   90.00
_cell.angle_beta   90.00
_cell.angle_gamma   90.00
#
_symmetry.space_group_name_H-M   'P 1'
#
loop_
_entity.id
_entity.type
_entity.pdbx_description
1 polymer ?
#
loop_
_entity_poly.entity_id
_entity_poly.type
_entity_poly.pdbx_seq_one_letter_code
_entity_poly.pdbx_strand_id
1 'polypeptide(L)'
;MAGLNRAYRVRESRPWWRVRLEAVGLTVGLSLFVIVAFVLAVFGGQLAKLVGQTLGPAGVVAARVARWVVALGLIAFVVATIYYVCPDVEQQWVWVTPGSFLFTTGFAAASAGFSYYVGHFGSYQKTYGSLGAVIVLLFWLYLFAFFLLLGGEVNALLEHMSPAGKMAGEREAAPAEVQAERIARAGGSPS
;
A
#
# COMPACT_ATOMS: atom_id res chain seq x y z
N MET A 1 -4.16 -9.53 -6.94
CA MET A 1 -5.19 -10.55 -6.72
C MET A 1 -4.61 -11.78 -6.01
N ALA A 2 -4.00 -12.77 -6.69
CA ALA A 2 -3.62 -14.06 -6.06
C ALA A 2 -2.71 -14.00 -4.81
N GLY A 3 -1.68 -13.14 -4.81
CA GLY A 3 -0.77 -13.01 -3.65
C GLY A 3 -1.44 -12.41 -2.41
N LEU A 4 -2.31 -11.42 -2.61
CA LEU A 4 -3.04 -10.77 -1.51
C LEU A 4 -4.18 -11.66 -1.01
N ASN A 5 -4.92 -12.35 -1.90
CA ASN A 5 -5.92 -13.35 -1.49
C ASN A 5 -5.31 -14.49 -0.68
N ARG A 6 -4.05 -14.87 -0.97
CA ARG A 6 -3.32 -15.87 -0.19
C ARG A 6 -2.90 -15.34 1.18
N ALA A 7 -2.47 -14.08 1.27
CA ALA A 7 -2.20 -13.41 2.54
C ALA A 7 -3.47 -13.29 3.42
N TYR A 8 -4.62 -13.01 2.78
CA TYR A 8 -5.94 -12.96 3.44
C TYR A 8 -6.61 -14.33 3.61
N ARG A 9 -6.03 -15.42 3.10
CA ARG A 9 -6.57 -16.80 3.10
C ARG A 9 -8.00 -16.93 2.54
N VAL A 10 -8.39 -16.11 1.56
CA VAL A 10 -9.72 -16.14 0.94
C VAL A 10 -9.69 -16.88 -0.41
N ARG A 11 -10.67 -17.76 -0.66
CA ARG A 11 -10.93 -18.32 -2.01
C ARG A 11 -11.76 -17.31 -2.80
N GLU A 12 -11.29 -16.96 -3.99
CA GLU A 12 -11.96 -15.99 -4.88
C GLU A 12 -13.38 -16.44 -5.22
N SER A 13 -14.39 -15.71 -4.75
CA SER A 13 -15.81 -16.04 -4.95
C SER A 13 -16.49 -15.17 -6.03
N ARG A 14 -15.79 -14.13 -6.52
CA ARG A 14 -16.34 -13.14 -7.44
C ARG A 14 -16.49 -13.66 -8.88
N PRO A 15 -17.55 -13.27 -9.60
CA PRO A 15 -17.68 -13.55 -11.01
C PRO A 15 -16.59 -12.81 -11.81
N TRP A 16 -16.00 -13.49 -12.80
CA TRP A 16 -14.81 -13.06 -13.53
C TRP A 16 -14.86 -11.63 -14.09
N TRP A 17 -16.05 -11.14 -14.45
CA TRP A 17 -16.26 -9.80 -15.00
C TRP A 17 -16.09 -8.69 -13.95
N ARG A 18 -16.47 -8.92 -12.69
CA ARG A 18 -16.30 -7.95 -11.60
C ARG A 18 -14.83 -7.79 -11.21
N VAL A 19 -14.10 -8.91 -11.12
CA VAL A 19 -12.65 -8.92 -10.89
C VAL A 19 -11.92 -8.14 -12.00
N ARG A 20 -12.35 -8.30 -13.25
CA ARG A 20 -11.79 -7.57 -14.39
C ARG A 20 -12.08 -6.08 -14.34
N LEU A 21 -13.29 -5.69 -13.95
CA LEU A 21 -13.67 -4.27 -13.81
C LEU A 21 -12.89 -3.58 -12.69
N GLU A 22 -12.70 -4.26 -11.56
CA GLU A 22 -11.87 -3.80 -10.44
C GLU A 22 -10.38 -3.71 -10.83
N ALA A 23 -9.86 -4.72 -11.56
CA ALA A 23 -8.50 -4.68 -12.08
C ALA A 23 -8.29 -3.53 -13.08
N VAL A 24 -9.26 -3.26 -13.97
CA VAL A 24 -9.21 -2.12 -14.90
C VAL A 24 -9.27 -0.80 -14.12
N GLY A 25 -10.15 -0.67 -13.12
CA GLY A 25 -10.23 0.51 -12.27
C GLY A 25 -8.91 0.79 -11.52
N LEU A 26 -8.32 -0.24 -10.92
CA LEU A 26 -7.00 -0.16 -10.28
C LEU A 26 -5.90 0.22 -11.26
N THR A 27 -5.93 -0.33 -12.48
CA THR A 27 -4.95 0.00 -13.51
C THR A 27 -5.05 1.46 -13.91
N VAL A 28 -6.26 1.96 -14.18
CA VAL A 28 -6.51 3.38 -14.52
C VAL A 28 -6.10 4.30 -13.36
N GLY A 29 -6.46 3.94 -12.12
CA GLY A 29 -6.06 4.68 -10.93
C GLY A 29 -4.55 4.74 -10.74
N LEU A 30 -3.85 3.62 -10.94
CA LEU A 30 -2.39 3.55 -10.87
C LEU A 30 -1.73 4.33 -12.01
N SER A 31 -2.30 4.30 -13.22
CA SER A 31 -1.82 5.12 -14.35
C SER A 31 -1.96 6.61 -14.05
N LEU A 32 -3.11 7.06 -13.54
CA LEU A 32 -3.31 8.45 -13.10
C LEU A 32 -2.32 8.83 -11.99
N PHE A 33 -2.07 7.94 -11.04
CA PHE A 33 -1.07 8.15 -10.00
C PHE A 33 0.33 8.34 -10.59
N VAL A 34 0.76 7.50 -11.54
CA VAL A 34 2.07 7.64 -12.20
C VAL A 34 2.17 8.98 -12.92
N ILE A 35 1.10 9.42 -13.58
CA ILE A 35 1.06 10.73 -14.25
C ILE A 35 1.22 11.87 -13.24
N VAL A 36 0.45 11.86 -12.15
CA VAL A 36 0.52 12.88 -11.10
C VAL A 36 1.91 12.89 -10.44
N ALA A 37 2.44 11.72 -10.10
CA ALA A 37 3.79 11.58 -9.54
C ALA A 37 4.86 12.10 -10.51
N PHE A 38 4.75 11.82 -11.80
CA PHE A 38 5.65 12.32 -12.83
C PHE A 38 5.57 13.85 -12.96
N VAL A 39 4.37 14.41 -12.99
CA VAL A 39 4.16 15.87 -13.05
C VAL A 39 4.76 16.54 -11.81
N LEU A 40 4.48 16.04 -10.62
CA LEU A 40 5.10 16.51 -9.38
C LEU A 40 6.62 16.34 -9.40
N ALA A 41 7.13 15.23 -9.95
CA ALA A 41 8.57 14.96 -10.01
C ALA A 41 9.29 16.00 -10.87
N VAL A 42 8.81 16.20 -12.11
CA VAL A 42 9.39 17.07 -13.13
C VAL A 42 9.14 18.54 -12.81
N PHE A 43 7.88 18.92 -12.59
CA PHE A 43 7.49 20.33 -12.46
C PHE A 43 7.53 20.83 -11.00
N GLY A 44 7.53 19.95 -10.00
CA GLY A 44 7.46 20.37 -8.60
C GLY A 44 8.66 21.23 -8.16
N GLY A 45 9.81 21.11 -8.81
CA GLY A 45 10.97 21.97 -8.54
C GLY A 45 10.80 23.37 -9.11
N GLN A 46 10.14 23.51 -10.26
CA GLN A 46 9.80 24.79 -10.87
C GLN A 46 8.68 25.48 -10.09
N LEU A 47 7.65 24.73 -9.67
CA LEU A 47 6.61 25.19 -8.75
C LEU A 47 7.21 25.73 -7.44
N ALA A 48 8.17 25.01 -6.84
CA ALA A 48 8.83 25.46 -5.61
C ALA A 48 9.66 26.74 -5.80
N LYS A 49 10.26 26.93 -6.99
CA LYS A 49 11.00 28.16 -7.32
C LYS A 49 10.06 29.36 -7.54
N LEU A 50 8.93 29.16 -8.20
CA LEU A 50 7.89 30.19 -8.37
C LEU A 50 7.36 30.69 -7.02
N VAL A 51 7.05 29.77 -6.10
CA VAL A 51 6.64 30.10 -4.72
C VAL A 51 7.76 30.80 -3.95
N GLY A 52 9.01 30.40 -4.19
CA GLY A 52 10.19 31.04 -3.60
C GLY A 52 10.42 32.48 -4.05
N GLN A 53 10.03 32.83 -5.27
CA GLN A 53 10.11 34.21 -5.78
C GLN A 53 9.14 35.15 -5.05
N THR A 54 7.99 34.64 -4.59
CA THR A 54 6.97 35.42 -3.88
C THR A 54 7.15 35.45 -2.36
N LEU A 55 7.69 34.38 -1.75
CA LEU A 55 7.75 34.18 -0.30
C LEU A 55 9.18 34.10 0.27
N GLY A 56 10.19 34.28 -0.57
CA GLY A 56 11.60 34.20 -0.17
C GLY A 56 12.09 32.79 0.16
N PRO A 57 13.25 32.65 0.84
CA PRO A 57 13.88 31.36 1.14
C PRO A 57 13.00 30.40 1.94
N ALA A 58 12.19 30.94 2.86
CA ALA A 58 11.23 30.16 3.65
C ALA A 58 10.15 29.52 2.77
N GLY A 59 9.67 30.23 1.73
CA GLY A 59 8.70 29.72 0.76
C GLY A 59 9.24 28.53 -0.06
N VAL A 60 10.53 28.54 -0.41
CA VAL A 60 11.18 27.42 -1.10
C VAL A 60 11.21 26.17 -0.22
N VAL A 61 11.57 26.33 1.06
CA VAL A 61 11.61 25.21 2.02
C VAL A 61 10.20 24.66 2.24
N ALA A 62 9.21 25.52 2.47
CA ALA A 62 7.82 25.11 2.64
C ALA A 62 7.29 24.35 1.41
N ALA A 63 7.57 24.83 0.20
CA ALA A 63 7.17 24.17 -1.04
C ALA A 63 7.84 22.80 -1.23
N ARG A 64 9.12 22.66 -0.83
CA ARG A 64 9.81 21.35 -0.85
C ARG A 64 9.19 20.37 0.14
N VAL A 65 8.90 20.80 1.36
CA VAL A 65 8.24 19.95 2.37
C VAL A 65 6.84 19.55 1.90
N ALA A 66 6.04 20.52 1.44
CA ALA A 66 4.70 20.27 0.92
C ALA A 66 4.71 19.25 -0.24
N ARG A 67 5.68 19.36 -1.17
CA ARG A 67 5.84 18.38 -2.26
C ARG A 67 6.03 16.95 -1.74
N TRP A 68 6.90 16.75 -0.75
CA TRP A 68 7.13 15.42 -0.17
C TRP A 68 5.91 14.91 0.61
N VAL A 69 5.25 15.78 1.38
CA VAL A 69 4.03 15.42 2.11
C VAL A 69 2.92 15.01 1.14
N VAL A 70 2.69 15.77 0.08
CA VAL A 70 1.69 15.45 -0.95
C VAL A 70 2.05 14.15 -1.67
N ALA A 71 3.31 13.93 -2.04
CA ALA A 71 3.75 12.70 -2.68
C ALA A 71 3.54 11.47 -1.79
N LEU A 72 3.95 11.53 -0.52
CA LEU A 72 3.75 10.44 0.44
C LEU A 72 2.26 10.19 0.73
N GLY A 73 1.48 11.25 0.88
CA GLY A 73 0.02 11.15 1.07
C GLY A 73 -0.68 10.48 -0.11
N LEU A 74 -0.29 10.82 -1.34
CA LEU A 74 -0.81 10.18 -2.55
C LEU A 74 -0.42 8.70 -2.63
N ILE A 75 0.82 8.35 -2.29
CA ILE A 75 1.27 6.94 -2.23
C ILE A 75 0.42 6.17 -1.22
N ALA A 76 0.25 6.71 -0.01
CA ALA A 76 -0.56 6.08 1.03
C ALA A 76 -2.01 5.89 0.57
N PHE A 77 -2.59 6.88 -0.12
CA PHE A 77 -3.94 6.81 -0.67
C PHE A 77 -4.10 5.70 -1.73
N VAL A 78 -3.15 5.59 -2.66
CA VAL A 78 -3.17 4.54 -3.69
C VAL A 78 -3.05 3.17 -3.05
N VAL A 79 -2.13 3.02 -2.09
CA VAL A 79 -1.92 1.74 -1.39
C VAL A 79 -3.14 1.38 -0.55
N ALA A 80 -3.78 2.35 0.10
CA ALA A 80 -5.05 2.14 0.79
C ALA A 80 -6.14 1.71 -0.16
N THR A 81 -6.24 2.32 -1.34
CA THR A 81 -7.19 1.90 -2.38
C THR A 81 -6.90 0.47 -2.85
N ILE A 82 -5.63 0.11 -3.06
CA ILE A 82 -5.23 -1.26 -3.41
C ILE A 82 -5.66 -2.23 -2.31
N TYR A 83 -5.38 -1.94 -1.05
CA TYR A 83 -5.77 -2.80 0.06
C TYR A 83 -7.28 -2.88 0.27
N TYR A 84 -8.04 -1.84 -0.07
CA TYR A 84 -9.49 -1.83 0.04
C TYR A 84 -10.18 -2.57 -1.11
N VAL A 85 -9.68 -2.41 -2.34
CA VAL A 85 -10.34 -2.92 -3.56
C VAL A 85 -9.86 -4.32 -3.94
N CYS A 86 -8.59 -4.65 -3.67
CA CYS A 86 -7.96 -5.89 -4.17
C CYS A 86 -8.40 -7.18 -3.45
N PRO A 87 -8.67 -7.21 -2.13
CA PRO A 87 -9.13 -8.43 -1.48
C PRO A 87 -10.66 -8.58 -1.56
N ASP A 88 -11.15 -9.82 -1.72
CA ASP A 88 -12.59 -10.14 -1.75
C ASP A 88 -13.23 -10.11 -0.35
N VAL A 89 -13.04 -9.02 0.40
CA VAL A 89 -13.57 -8.83 1.75
C VAL A 89 -14.15 -7.42 1.89
N GLU A 90 -15.29 -7.31 2.57
CA GLU A 90 -15.86 -6.00 2.93
C GLU A 90 -15.12 -5.45 4.16
N GLN A 91 -14.10 -4.63 3.91
CA GLN A 91 -13.34 -3.98 4.98
C GLN A 91 -13.82 -2.54 5.18
N GLN A 92 -13.64 -1.99 6.38
CA GLN A 92 -13.82 -0.55 6.61
C GLN A 92 -12.50 0.18 6.35
N TRP A 93 -12.56 1.39 5.79
CA TRP A 93 -11.38 2.22 5.47
C TRP A 93 -10.41 2.43 6.65
N VAL A 94 -10.93 2.38 7.88
CA VAL A 94 -10.17 2.53 9.13
C VAL A 94 -9.17 1.39 9.35
N TRP A 95 -9.49 0.16 8.92
CA TRP A 95 -8.60 -1.00 9.08
C TRP A 95 -7.53 -1.07 8.00
N VAL A 96 -7.69 -0.30 6.93
CA VAL A 96 -6.77 -0.27 5.79
C VAL A 96 -5.65 0.76 5.98
N THR A 97 -5.95 1.84 6.71
CA THR A 97 -5.06 2.99 6.91
C THR A 97 -3.72 2.65 7.60
N PRO A 98 -3.69 1.80 8.65
CA PRO A 98 -2.45 1.46 9.37
C PRO A 98 -1.40 0.79 8.49
N GLY A 99 -1.81 -0.20 7.68
CA GLY A 99 -0.93 -0.93 6.77
C GLY A 99 -0.48 -0.07 5.60
N SER A 100 -1.32 0.85 5.10
CA SER A 100 -0.90 1.82 4.09
C SER A 100 0.16 2.78 4.64
N PHE A 101 0.02 3.23 5.88
CA PHE A 101 1.03 4.05 6.55
C PHE A 101 2.34 3.28 6.74
N LEU A 102 2.26 2.02 7.20
CA LEU A 102 3.43 1.15 7.37
C LEU A 102 4.14 0.89 6.05
N PHE A 103 3.38 0.62 4.98
CA PHE A 103 3.91 0.49 3.63
C PHE A 103 4.64 1.76 3.22
N THR A 104 3.97 2.92 3.27
CA THR A 104 4.52 4.17 2.75
C THR A 104 5.79 4.58 3.51
N THR A 105 5.79 4.48 4.83
CA THR A 105 6.94 4.85 5.67
C THR A 105 8.08 3.85 5.54
N GLY A 106 7.79 2.55 5.66
CA GLY A 106 8.79 1.49 5.55
C GLY A 106 9.44 1.44 4.17
N PHE A 107 8.63 1.53 3.11
CA PHE A 107 9.14 1.55 1.75
C PHE A 107 9.94 2.81 1.41
N ALA A 108 9.52 3.98 1.91
CA ALA A 108 10.29 5.22 1.75
C ALA A 108 11.66 5.14 2.45
N ALA A 109 11.69 4.63 3.69
CA ALA A 109 12.94 4.44 4.43
C ALA A 109 13.86 3.43 3.74
N ALA A 110 13.32 2.30 3.29
CA ALA A 110 14.08 1.30 2.54
C ALA A 110 14.61 1.85 1.20
N SER A 111 13.81 2.66 0.49
CA SER A 111 14.24 3.30 -0.76
C SER A 111 15.37 4.32 -0.53
N ALA A 112 15.34 5.06 0.58
CA ALA A 112 16.41 5.96 0.96
C ALA A 112 17.70 5.19 1.30
N GLY A 113 17.60 4.12 2.10
CA GLY A 113 18.72 3.24 2.42
C GLY A 113 19.30 2.54 1.18
N PHE A 114 18.43 2.10 0.27
CA PHE A 114 18.82 1.52 -1.01
C PHE A 114 19.54 2.52 -1.91
N SER A 115 19.07 3.77 -1.97
CA SER A 115 19.73 4.84 -2.72
C SER A 115 21.14 5.10 -2.18
N TYR A 116 21.31 5.10 -0.85
CA TYR A 116 22.63 5.18 -0.21
C TYR A 116 23.51 3.98 -0.59
N TYR A 117 22.99 2.75 -0.50
CA TYR A 117 23.70 1.52 -0.84
C TYR A 117 24.20 1.53 -2.29
N VAL A 118 23.32 1.83 -3.25
CA VAL A 118 23.66 1.88 -4.68
C VAL A 118 24.67 2.98 -4.98
N GLY A 119 24.59 4.13 -4.30
CA GLY A 119 25.57 5.21 -4.44
C GLY A 119 27.01 4.81 -4.09
N HIS A 120 27.20 3.82 -3.22
CA HIS A 120 28.51 3.30 -2.82
C HIS A 120 28.96 2.09 -3.68
N PHE A 121 28.13 1.63 -4.62
CA PHE A 121 28.32 0.40 -5.41
C PHE A 121 29.13 0.57 -6.70
N GLY A 122 29.74 1.74 -6.92
CA GLY A 122 30.36 2.14 -8.19
C GLY A 122 31.50 1.26 -8.71
N SER A 123 32.12 0.41 -7.88
CA SER A 123 33.16 -0.55 -8.32
C SER A 123 32.56 -1.82 -8.91
N TYR A 124 31.45 -2.34 -8.35
CA TYR A 124 30.78 -3.56 -8.83
C TYR A 124 30.12 -3.36 -10.20
N GLN A 125 29.63 -2.15 -10.46
CA GLN A 125 29.03 -1.77 -11.74
C GLN A 125 30.05 -1.75 -12.90
N LYS A 126 31.36 -1.58 -12.61
CA LYS A 126 32.42 -1.65 -13.63
C LYS A 126 32.71 -3.10 -14.07
N THR A 127 32.54 -4.06 -13.18
CA THR A 127 32.80 -5.48 -13.44
C THR A 127 31.58 -6.18 -14.04
N TYR A 128 30.38 -5.86 -13.55
CA TYR A 128 29.15 -6.56 -13.94
C TYR A 128 28.20 -5.73 -14.82
N GLY A 129 28.51 -4.45 -15.09
CA GLY A 129 27.80 -3.62 -16.07
C GLY A 129 26.27 -3.67 -15.93
N SER A 130 25.60 -4.07 -17.01
CA SER A 130 24.14 -4.19 -17.09
C SER A 130 23.55 -5.27 -16.18
N LEU A 131 24.28 -6.36 -15.91
CA LEU A 131 23.86 -7.44 -14.99
C LEU A 131 23.69 -6.90 -13.56
N GLY A 132 24.62 -6.05 -13.12
CA GLY A 132 24.52 -5.37 -11.83
C GLY A 132 23.29 -4.46 -11.74
N ALA A 133 22.99 -3.71 -12.81
CA ALA A 133 21.80 -2.85 -12.86
C ALA A 133 20.48 -3.64 -12.77
N VAL A 134 20.39 -4.80 -13.42
CA VAL A 134 19.21 -5.68 -13.34
C VAL A 134 19.03 -6.23 -11.93
N ILE A 135 20.11 -6.71 -11.28
CA ILE A 135 20.04 -7.23 -9.90
C ILE A 135 19.58 -6.14 -8.92
N VAL A 136 20.14 -4.94 -9.05
CA VAL A 136 19.74 -3.76 -8.27
C VAL A 136 18.25 -3.47 -8.45
N LEU A 137 17.76 -3.44 -9.70
CA LEU A 137 16.34 -3.23 -10.00
C LEU A 137 15.46 -4.34 -9.38
N LEU A 138 15.83 -5.61 -9.54
CA LEU A 138 15.08 -6.74 -8.99
C LEU A 138 15.02 -6.68 -7.46
N PHE A 139 16.12 -6.30 -6.80
CA PHE A 139 16.14 -6.14 -5.35
C PHE A 139 15.25 -4.98 -4.89
N TRP A 140 15.24 -3.89 -5.64
CA TRP A 140 14.33 -2.78 -5.35
C TRP A 140 12.85 -3.18 -5.51
N LEU A 141 12.51 -3.91 -6.57
CA LEU A 141 11.16 -4.47 -6.77
C LEU A 141 10.79 -5.49 -5.68
N TYR A 142 11.76 -6.27 -5.20
CA TYR A 142 11.58 -7.20 -4.08
C TYR A 142 11.22 -6.44 -2.79
N LEU A 143 11.95 -5.38 -2.46
CA LEU A 143 11.63 -4.53 -1.30
C LEU A 143 10.22 -3.93 -1.42
N PHE A 144 9.86 -3.43 -2.59
CA PHE A 144 8.50 -2.93 -2.85
C PHE A 144 7.44 -4.00 -2.55
N ALA A 145 7.58 -5.19 -3.12
CA ALA A 145 6.64 -6.29 -2.92
C ALA A 145 6.58 -6.74 -1.45
N PHE A 146 7.72 -6.80 -0.77
CA PHE A 146 7.82 -7.14 0.64
C PHE A 146 7.02 -6.19 1.52
N PHE A 147 7.25 -4.87 1.41
CA PHE A 147 6.50 -3.90 2.20
C PHE A 147 5.02 -3.93 1.84
N LEU A 148 4.67 -4.13 0.56
CA LEU A 148 3.27 -4.18 0.12
C LEU A 148 2.53 -5.36 0.75
N LEU A 149 3.16 -6.53 0.84
CA LEU A 149 2.57 -7.67 1.52
C LEU A 149 2.53 -7.48 3.03
N LEU A 150 3.60 -6.94 3.63
CA LEU A 150 3.69 -6.67 5.05
C LEU A 150 2.58 -5.73 5.54
N GLY A 151 2.32 -4.63 4.82
CA GLY A 151 1.21 -3.73 5.13
C GLY A 151 -0.15 -4.41 5.00
N GLY A 152 -0.30 -5.29 4.01
CA GLY A 152 -1.51 -6.10 3.84
C GLY A 152 -1.75 -7.09 4.98
N GLU A 153 -0.71 -7.77 5.46
CA GLU A 153 -0.78 -8.68 6.62
C GLU A 153 -1.12 -7.93 7.91
N VAL A 154 -0.51 -6.75 8.14
CA VAL A 154 -0.81 -5.92 9.31
C VAL A 154 -2.28 -5.47 9.32
N ASN A 155 -2.80 -5.07 8.16
CA ASN A 155 -4.23 -4.73 8.02
C ASN A 155 -5.12 -5.94 8.35
N ALA A 156 -4.79 -7.12 7.80
CA ALA A 156 -5.52 -8.34 8.09
C ALA A 156 -5.49 -8.66 9.60
N LEU A 157 -4.32 -8.60 10.24
CA LEU A 157 -4.17 -8.90 11.67
C LEU A 157 -4.94 -7.92 12.56
N LEU A 158 -4.91 -6.63 12.25
CA LEU A 158 -5.64 -5.60 13.00
C LEU A 158 -7.15 -5.77 12.88
N GLU A 159 -7.64 -6.14 11.70
CA GLU A 159 -9.04 -6.45 11.48
C GLU A 159 -9.47 -7.68 12.31
N HIS A 160 -8.67 -8.75 12.34
CA HIS A 160 -8.97 -9.95 13.14
C HIS A 160 -8.96 -9.72 14.65
N MET A 161 -8.11 -8.80 15.15
CA MET A 161 -8.00 -8.52 16.59
C MET A 161 -9.06 -7.54 17.09
N SER A 162 -9.81 -6.88 16.19
CA SER A 162 -10.83 -5.92 16.57
C SER A 162 -12.14 -6.61 16.94
N PRO A 163 -12.76 -6.28 18.10
CA PRO A 163 -14.10 -6.78 18.46
C PRO A 163 -15.20 -6.42 17.46
N ALA A 164 -14.96 -5.40 16.62
CA ALA A 164 -15.84 -4.94 15.56
C ALA A 164 -15.39 -5.38 14.15
N GLY A 165 -14.28 -6.12 14.05
CA GLY A 165 -13.73 -6.61 12.78
C GLY A 165 -14.45 -7.88 12.33
N LYS A 166 -14.85 -7.92 11.05
CA LYS A 166 -15.32 -9.15 10.40
C LYS A 166 -14.11 -10.08 10.21
N MET A 167 -14.28 -11.39 10.41
CA MET A 167 -13.19 -12.33 10.15
C MET A 167 -12.85 -12.32 8.65
N ALA A 168 -11.56 -12.43 8.29
CA ALA A 168 -11.18 -12.51 6.90
C ALA A 168 -11.89 -13.69 6.21
N GLY A 169 -12.68 -13.37 5.18
CA GLY A 169 -13.43 -14.35 4.39
C GLY A 169 -14.94 -14.41 4.67
N GLU A 170 -15.52 -13.61 5.56
CA GLU A 170 -16.98 -13.57 5.77
C GLU A 170 -17.70 -12.80 4.64
N ARG A 171 -17.64 -13.34 3.42
CA ARG A 171 -18.66 -13.09 2.39
C ARG A 171 -19.70 -14.19 2.32
N GLU A 172 -19.43 -15.33 2.94
CA GLU A 172 -20.42 -16.36 3.20
C GLU A 172 -20.72 -16.30 4.69
N ALA A 173 -21.96 -15.93 5.03
CA ALA A 173 -22.46 -15.99 6.40
C ALA A 173 -22.01 -17.30 7.02
N ALA A 174 -21.33 -17.23 8.18
CA ALA A 174 -21.06 -18.43 8.95
C ALA A 174 -22.38 -19.24 9.02
N PRO A 175 -22.40 -20.53 8.67
CA PRO A 175 -23.63 -21.31 8.75
C PRO A 175 -24.24 -21.07 10.12
N ALA A 176 -25.56 -20.84 10.16
CA ALA A 176 -26.29 -20.34 11.34
C ALA A 176 -25.96 -21.11 12.63
N GLU A 177 -25.50 -22.35 12.50
CA GLU A 177 -24.96 -23.25 13.52
C GLU A 177 -23.76 -22.66 14.29
N VAL A 178 -22.79 -22.04 13.61
CA VAL A 178 -21.60 -21.43 14.24
C VAL A 178 -21.98 -20.14 14.98
N GLN A 179 -23.01 -19.42 14.51
CA GLN A 179 -23.53 -18.23 15.18
C GLN A 179 -24.39 -18.61 16.40
N ALA A 180 -25.17 -19.69 16.31
CA ALA A 180 -25.94 -20.24 17.43
C ALA A 180 -25.04 -20.79 18.54
N GLU A 181 -23.96 -21.50 18.19
CA GLU A 181 -23.00 -22.01 19.18
C GLU A 181 -22.25 -20.88 19.90
N ARG A 182 -22.06 -19.74 19.23
CA ARG A 182 -21.43 -18.55 19.83
C ARG A 182 -22.36 -17.78 20.75
N ILE A 183 -23.65 -17.66 20.41
CA ILE A 183 -24.66 -17.11 21.32
C ILE A 183 -24.78 -18.00 22.57
N ALA A 184 -24.70 -19.33 22.39
CA ALA A 184 -24.72 -20.29 23.49
C ALA A 184 -23.46 -20.24 24.37
N ARG A 185 -22.28 -19.95 23.82
CA ARG A 185 -21.04 -19.79 24.60
C ARG A 185 -20.88 -18.42 25.25
N ALA A 186 -21.45 -17.36 24.66
CA ALA A 186 -21.41 -16.00 25.21
C ALA A 186 -22.52 -15.73 26.25
N GLY A 187 -23.63 -16.45 26.18
CA GLY A 187 -24.71 -16.43 27.17
C GLY A 187 -24.48 -17.46 28.26
N GLY A 188 -23.67 -17.13 29.27
CA GLY A 188 -23.61 -17.90 30.51
C GLY A 188 -25.00 -18.03 31.14
N SER A 189 -25.37 -19.28 31.45
CA SER A 189 -26.48 -19.77 32.29
C SER A 189 -27.46 -18.71 32.83
N PRO A 190 -28.76 -18.72 32.46
CA PRO A 190 -29.76 -18.14 33.33
C PRO A 190 -29.79 -18.95 34.63
N SER A 191 -29.80 -18.25 35.76
CA SER A 191 -30.07 -18.82 37.08
C SER A 191 -31.57 -19.01 37.26
#